data_AF-A0A9D7ANW5-F1
#
_entry.id   AF-A0A9D7ANW5-F1
#
_cell.length_a   1.000
_cell.length_b   1.000
_cell.length_c   1.000
_cell.angle_alpha   90.00
_cell.angle_beta   90.00
_cell.angle_gamma   90.00
#
_symmetry.space_group_name_H-M   'P 1'
#
loop_
_entity.id
_entity.type
_entity.pdbx_description
1 polymer ?
#
loop_
_entity_poly.entity_id
_entity_poly.type
_entity_poly.pdbx_seq_one_letter_code
_entity_poly.pdbx_strand_id
1 'polypeptide(L)'
;MSLGTLHTISIAKRLAVLSASAVVGVALMAIITLMSEYRLIMDERKDNVRQNVETAHSLITHYHSLVSKGTLPEEEGKKLAIDSVRALRYNKTEYFWINDMQTKIIMHPIRADMVGKEQTDTKDPNGKRLFIEFVETVKAKGAGFVDYMWPKPGSTDPQPKVSYVAGFAPWG
;
A
#
# COMPACT_ATOMS: atom_id res chain seq x y z
N MET A 1 -36.53 33.55 -21.63
CA MET A 1 -36.61 33.69 -20.16
C MET A 1 -36.34 35.15 -19.84
N SER A 2 -37.36 35.86 -19.34
CA SER A 2 -37.42 37.32 -19.28
C SER A 2 -36.32 37.94 -18.40
N LEU A 3 -35.56 38.90 -18.96
CA LEU A 3 -34.62 39.78 -18.23
C LEU A 3 -35.31 40.72 -17.21
N GLY A 4 -36.64 40.66 -17.05
CA GLY A 4 -37.41 41.57 -16.20
C GLY A 4 -37.41 41.27 -14.70
N THR A 5 -36.95 40.11 -14.25
CA THR A 5 -36.98 39.70 -12.82
C THR A 5 -35.81 40.23 -11.99
N LEU A 6 -34.76 40.79 -12.60
CA LEU A 6 -33.62 41.31 -11.86
C LEU A 6 -33.88 42.69 -11.26
N HIS A 7 -34.80 43.48 -11.83
CA HIS A 7 -34.99 44.89 -11.44
C HIS A 7 -35.88 45.11 -10.20
N THR A 8 -36.62 44.09 -9.75
CA THR A 8 -37.52 44.16 -8.57
C THR A 8 -36.86 43.69 -7.27
N ILE A 9 -35.62 43.20 -7.32
CA ILE A 9 -34.86 42.72 -6.17
C ILE A 9 -34.09 43.89 -5.54
N SER A 10 -34.27 44.11 -4.24
CA SER A 10 -33.56 45.18 -3.50
C SER A 10 -32.04 45.01 -3.56
N ILE A 11 -31.30 46.12 -3.51
CA ILE A 11 -29.84 46.16 -3.59
C ILE A 11 -29.20 45.21 -2.54
N ALA A 12 -29.76 45.18 -1.32
CA ALA A 12 -29.29 44.29 -0.26
C ALA A 12 -29.40 42.79 -0.61
N LYS A 13 -30.50 42.37 -1.26
CA LYS A 13 -30.65 40.97 -1.71
C LYS A 13 -29.67 40.62 -2.82
N ARG A 14 -29.38 41.55 -3.74
CA ARG A 14 -28.37 41.34 -4.79
C ARG A 14 -26.97 41.18 -4.18
N LEU A 15 -26.61 42.02 -3.21
CA LEU A 15 -25.33 41.90 -2.48
C LEU A 15 -25.23 40.60 -1.68
N ALA A 16 -26.32 40.18 -1.04
CA ALA A 16 -26.37 38.92 -0.30
C ALA A 16 -26.17 37.71 -1.22
N VAL A 17 -26.81 37.68 -2.39
CA VAL A 17 -26.64 36.60 -3.39
C VAL A 17 -25.20 36.56 -3.92
N LEU A 18 -24.60 37.72 -4.20
CA LEU A 18 -23.21 37.81 -4.66
C LEU A 18 -22.22 37.32 -3.58
N SER A 19 -22.46 37.71 -2.33
CA SER A 19 -21.63 37.27 -1.20
C SER A 19 -21.78 35.76 -0.96
N ALA A 20 -23.01 35.25 -1.00
CA ALA A 20 -23.29 33.83 -0.86
C ALA A 20 -22.67 33.00 -2.00
N SER A 21 -22.74 33.47 -3.25
CA SER A 21 -22.13 32.76 -4.38
C SER A 21 -20.60 32.74 -4.29
N ALA A 22 -19.97 33.82 -3.81
CA ALA A 22 -18.54 33.84 -3.53
C ALA A 22 -18.15 32.82 -2.46
N VAL A 23 -18.89 32.74 -1.34
CA VAL A 23 -18.65 31.76 -0.27
C VAL A 23 -18.83 30.33 -0.79
N VAL A 24 -19.88 30.06 -1.56
CA VAL A 24 -20.10 28.74 -2.18
C VAL A 24 -18.96 28.40 -3.15
N GLY A 25 -18.50 29.36 -3.95
CA GLY A 25 -17.37 29.16 -4.85
C GLY A 25 -16.08 28.79 -4.12
N VAL A 26 -15.78 29.49 -3.02
CA VAL A 26 -14.62 29.17 -2.16
C VAL A 26 -14.75 27.79 -1.52
N ALA A 27 -15.94 27.45 -0.99
CA ALA A 27 -16.18 26.14 -0.40
C ALA A 27 -16.03 25.00 -1.41
N LEU A 28 -16.55 25.18 -2.63
CA LEU A 28 -16.40 24.21 -3.71
C LEU A 28 -14.93 24.04 -4.13
N MET A 29 -14.20 25.14 -4.28
CA MET A 29 -12.76 25.08 -4.58
C MET A 29 -11.99 24.36 -3.47
N ALA A 30 -12.26 24.68 -2.19
CA ALA A 30 -11.62 24.01 -1.07
C ALA A 30 -11.89 22.49 -1.07
N ILE A 31 -13.13 22.07 -1.34
CA ILE A 31 -13.49 20.65 -1.45
C ILE A 31 -12.73 19.98 -2.59
N ILE A 32 -12.67 20.60 -3.78
CA ILE A 32 -11.95 20.05 -4.93
C ILE A 32 -10.44 19.94 -4.62
N THR A 33 -9.84 20.97 -4.03
CA THR A 33 -8.43 20.96 -3.64
C THR A 33 -8.15 19.87 -2.62
N LEU A 34 -8.97 19.73 -1.58
CA LEU A 34 -8.81 18.69 -0.56
C LEU A 34 -8.90 17.28 -1.15
N MET A 35 -9.84 17.05 -2.08
CA MET A 35 -9.94 15.76 -2.77
C MET A 35 -8.72 15.48 -3.65
N SER A 36 -8.20 16.51 -4.34
CA SER A 36 -7.01 16.40 -5.18
C SER A 36 -5.76 16.11 -4.34
N GLU A 37 -5.58 16.84 -3.24
CA GLU A 37 -4.47 16.67 -2.31
C GLU A 37 -4.51 15.30 -1.63
N TYR A 38 -5.69 14.85 -1.19
CA TYR A 38 -5.86 13.52 -0.62
C TYR A 38 -5.45 12.42 -1.62
N ARG A 39 -5.85 12.54 -2.89
CA ARG A 39 -5.46 11.58 -3.94
C ARG A 39 -3.95 11.59 -4.17
N LEU A 40 -3.37 12.77 -4.32
CA LEU A 40 -1.93 12.94 -4.52
C LEU A 40 -1.12 12.31 -3.38
N ILE A 41 -1.47 12.62 -2.13
CA ILE A 41 -0.81 12.06 -0.95
C ILE A 41 -0.94 10.53 -0.92
N MET A 42 -2.11 9.99 -1.29
CA MET A 42 -2.31 8.54 -1.31
C MET A 42 -1.52 7.84 -2.42
N ASP A 43 -1.41 8.46 -3.58
CA ASP A 43 -0.60 7.94 -4.70
C ASP A 43 0.89 8.01 -4.37
N GLU A 44 1.38 9.12 -3.80
CA GLU A 44 2.75 9.23 -3.31
C GLU A 44 3.06 8.19 -2.23
N ARG A 45 2.13 7.95 -1.29
CA ARG A 45 2.30 6.89 -0.28
C ARG A 45 2.41 5.50 -0.92
N LYS A 46 1.58 5.21 -1.93
CA LYS A 46 1.66 3.95 -2.68
C LYS A 46 2.99 3.82 -3.42
N ASP A 47 3.43 4.88 -4.09
CA ASP A 47 4.72 4.88 -4.79
C ASP A 47 5.89 4.70 -3.83
N ASN A 48 5.86 5.34 -2.66
CA ASN A 48 6.87 5.12 -1.62
C ASN A 48 6.91 3.65 -1.16
N VAL A 49 5.76 3.01 -0.95
CA VAL A 49 5.72 1.58 -0.58
C VAL A 49 6.28 0.71 -1.69
N ARG A 50 5.92 0.99 -2.95
CA ARG A 50 6.45 0.29 -4.13
C ARG A 50 7.97 0.40 -4.22
N GLN A 51 8.52 1.61 -4.14
CA GLN A 51 9.97 1.86 -4.20
C GLN A 51 10.74 1.16 -3.07
N ASN A 52 10.17 1.14 -1.86
CA ASN A 52 10.75 0.41 -0.73
C ASN A 52 10.81 -1.10 -1.01
N VAL A 53 9.76 -1.67 -1.61
CA VAL A 53 9.75 -3.09 -2.01
C VAL A 53 10.71 -3.35 -3.17
N GLU A 54 10.78 -2.48 -4.18
CA GLU A 54 11.75 -2.57 -5.28
C GLU A 54 13.20 -2.55 -4.77
N THR A 55 13.48 -1.76 -3.72
CA THR A 55 14.79 -1.72 -3.05
C THR A 55 15.11 -3.05 -2.35
N ALA A 56 14.14 -3.58 -1.57
CA ALA A 56 14.30 -4.88 -0.93
C ALA A 56 14.44 -6.02 -1.96
N HIS A 57 13.71 -5.95 -3.07
CA HIS A 57 13.78 -6.91 -4.17
C HIS A 57 15.13 -6.88 -4.89
N SER A 58 15.72 -5.68 -5.05
CA SER A 58 17.08 -5.52 -5.58
C SER A 58 18.13 -6.18 -4.68
N LEU A 59 17.94 -6.14 -3.35
CA LEU A 59 18.80 -6.83 -2.40
C LEU A 59 18.69 -8.36 -2.52
N ILE A 60 17.48 -8.89 -2.65
CA ILE A 60 17.24 -10.31 -2.92
C ILE A 60 17.93 -10.72 -4.24
N THR A 61 17.75 -9.92 -5.29
CA THR A 61 18.36 -10.13 -6.61
C THR A 61 19.89 -10.15 -6.53
N HIS A 62 20.50 -9.30 -5.70
CA HIS A 62 21.95 -9.31 -5.48
C HIS A 62 22.44 -10.65 -4.89
N TYR A 63 21.80 -11.14 -3.83
CA TYR A 63 22.17 -12.44 -3.24
C TYR A 63 21.96 -13.60 -4.21
N HIS A 64 20.86 -13.59 -4.95
CA HIS A 64 20.65 -14.57 -6.01
C HIS A 64 21.73 -14.50 -7.10
N SER A 65 22.23 -13.31 -7.44
CA SER A 65 23.35 -13.16 -8.38
C SER A 65 24.64 -13.81 -7.87
N LEU A 66 24.94 -13.69 -6.57
CA LEU A 66 26.10 -14.37 -5.96
C LEU A 66 25.95 -15.89 -5.99
N VAL A 67 24.74 -16.40 -5.73
CA VAL A 67 24.41 -17.83 -5.86
C VAL A 67 24.57 -18.30 -7.31
N SER A 68 24.00 -17.56 -8.25
CA SER A 68 24.05 -17.88 -9.69
C SER A 68 25.48 -17.90 -10.25
N LYS A 69 26.40 -17.14 -9.65
CA LYS A 69 27.82 -17.11 -9.98
C LYS A 69 28.65 -18.19 -9.25
N GLY A 70 28.03 -18.98 -8.38
CA GLY A 70 28.71 -19.96 -7.54
C GLY A 70 29.57 -19.35 -6.45
N THR A 71 29.42 -18.04 -6.16
CA THR A 71 30.15 -17.37 -5.07
C THR A 71 29.59 -17.76 -3.69
N LEU A 72 28.30 -18.09 -3.63
CA LEU A 72 27.63 -18.58 -2.43
C LEU A 72 26.83 -19.85 -2.76
N PRO A 73 26.76 -20.84 -1.83
CA PRO A 73 25.74 -21.88 -1.89
C PRO A 73 24.33 -21.28 -1.87
N GLU A 74 23.38 -21.93 -2.54
CA GLU A 74 22.01 -21.41 -2.66
C GLU A 74 21.32 -21.20 -1.31
N GLU A 75 21.45 -22.16 -0.40
CA GLU A 75 20.87 -22.07 0.95
C GLU A 75 21.46 -20.91 1.75
N GLU A 76 22.76 -20.65 1.60
CA GLU A 76 23.42 -19.53 2.25
C GLU A 76 22.98 -18.19 1.66
N GLY A 77 22.87 -18.09 0.33
CA GLY A 77 22.36 -16.90 -0.34
C GLY A 77 20.90 -16.58 0.02
N LYS A 78 20.02 -17.59 0.07
CA LYS A 78 18.64 -17.44 0.54
C LYS A 78 18.59 -16.95 1.98
N LYS A 79 19.37 -17.57 2.87
CA LYS A 79 19.44 -17.17 4.28
C LYS A 79 19.88 -15.71 4.43
N LEU A 80 20.95 -15.31 3.76
CA LEU A 80 21.46 -13.94 3.82
C LEU A 80 20.45 -12.93 3.27
N ALA A 81 19.75 -13.25 2.18
CA ALA A 81 18.68 -12.42 1.64
C ALA A 81 17.54 -12.26 2.64
N ILE A 82 17.04 -13.35 3.20
CA ILE A 82 15.96 -13.37 4.19
C ILE A 82 16.34 -12.57 5.44
N ASP A 83 17.55 -12.79 5.98
CA ASP A 83 18.04 -12.13 7.17
C ASP A 83 18.20 -10.62 6.94
N SER A 84 18.70 -10.23 5.77
CA SER A 84 18.84 -8.82 5.40
C SER A 84 17.48 -8.14 5.28
N VAL A 85 16.53 -8.75 4.56
CA VAL A 85 15.15 -8.20 4.45
C VAL A 85 14.46 -8.13 5.82
N ARG A 86 14.68 -9.12 6.69
CA ARG A 86 14.14 -9.12 8.07
C ARG A 86 14.60 -7.91 8.88
N ALA A 87 15.83 -7.46 8.66
CA ALA A 87 16.42 -6.32 9.38
C ALA A 87 15.94 -4.96 8.86
N LEU A 88 15.48 -4.87 7.61
CA LEU A 88 15.05 -3.61 7.00
C LEU A 88 13.84 -3.01 7.72
N ARG A 89 13.93 -1.72 8.05
CA ARG A 89 12.82 -0.89 8.53
C ARG A 89 12.80 0.41 7.76
N TYR A 90 11.61 0.92 7.49
CA TYR A 90 11.41 2.25 6.92
C TYR A 90 10.29 2.96 7.69
N ASN A 91 10.20 4.29 7.54
CA ASN A 91 9.23 5.10 8.27
C ASN A 91 9.15 4.76 9.77
N LYS A 92 10.31 4.51 10.40
CA LYS A 92 10.53 4.09 11.80
C LYS A 92 10.04 2.68 12.15
N THR A 93 8.81 2.31 11.79
CA THR A 93 8.17 1.07 12.25
C THR A 93 7.68 0.15 11.14
N GLU A 94 7.69 0.60 9.89
CA GLU A 94 7.24 -0.23 8.76
C GLU A 94 8.28 -1.31 8.44
N TYR A 95 7.77 -2.42 7.89
CA TYR A 95 8.50 -3.67 7.78
C TYR A 95 8.17 -4.41 6.48
N PHE A 96 8.98 -5.42 6.18
CA PHE A 96 8.80 -6.35 5.07
C PHE A 96 8.47 -7.74 5.59
N TRP A 97 7.78 -8.55 4.80
CA TRP A 97 7.59 -9.97 5.04
C TRP A 97 7.85 -10.75 3.75
N ILE A 98 8.04 -12.06 3.86
CA ILE A 98 8.20 -12.96 2.72
C ILE A 98 7.26 -14.16 2.93
N ASN A 99 6.45 -14.47 1.94
CA ASN A 99 5.72 -15.73 1.82
C ASN A 99 6.03 -16.36 0.47
N ASP A 100 5.92 -17.68 0.37
CA ASP A 100 6.05 -18.37 -0.91
C ASP A 100 4.75 -18.27 -1.72
N MET A 101 4.80 -18.79 -2.95
CA MET A 101 3.64 -18.89 -3.85
C MET A 101 2.54 -19.87 -3.40
N GLN A 102 2.69 -20.54 -2.25
CA GLN A 102 1.69 -21.41 -1.61
C GLN A 102 1.04 -20.77 -0.38
N THR A 103 1.42 -19.53 -0.02
CA THR A 103 1.00 -18.76 1.16
C THR A 103 1.72 -19.09 2.46
N LYS A 104 2.77 -19.91 2.43
CA LYS A 104 3.57 -20.19 3.61
C LYS A 104 4.43 -19.00 3.96
N ILE A 105 4.40 -18.58 5.21
CA ILE A 105 5.27 -17.48 5.66
C ILE A 105 6.71 -18.00 5.78
N ILE A 106 7.61 -17.43 4.99
CA ILE A 106 9.05 -17.71 5.04
C ILE A 106 9.72 -16.81 6.07
N MET A 107 9.29 -15.54 6.15
CA MET A 107 9.83 -14.58 7.10
C MET A 107 8.80 -13.51 7.44
N HIS A 108 8.62 -13.24 8.74
CA HIS A 108 7.88 -12.08 9.20
C HIS A 108 8.54 -11.52 10.47
N PRO A 109 8.89 -10.22 10.54
CA PRO A 109 9.66 -9.69 11.66
C PRO A 109 8.83 -9.46 12.94
N ILE A 110 7.53 -9.19 12.79
CA ILE A 110 6.61 -8.95 13.93
C ILE A 110 5.84 -10.21 14.34
N ARG A 111 5.35 -10.99 13.37
CA ARG A 111 4.53 -12.20 13.57
C ARG A 111 5.37 -13.47 13.36
N ALA A 112 6.36 -13.66 14.23
CA ALA A 112 7.22 -14.85 14.21
C ALA A 112 6.40 -16.15 14.39
N ASP A 113 5.25 -16.07 15.05
CA ASP A 113 4.30 -17.16 15.25
C ASP A 113 3.67 -17.70 13.95
N MET A 114 3.73 -16.93 12.85
CA MET A 114 3.23 -17.32 11.54
C MET A 114 4.29 -18.03 10.68
N VAL A 115 5.58 -17.87 11.00
CA VAL A 115 6.68 -18.40 10.19
C VAL A 115 6.59 -19.92 10.10
N GLY A 116 6.71 -20.45 8.89
CA GLY A 116 6.60 -21.87 8.58
C GLY A 116 5.17 -22.39 8.42
N LYS A 117 4.14 -21.57 8.62
CA LYS A 117 2.73 -21.97 8.51
C LYS A 117 2.10 -21.45 7.23
N GLU A 118 1.28 -22.29 6.62
CA GLU A 118 0.38 -21.91 5.53
C GLU A 118 -0.67 -20.90 6.01
N GLN A 119 -0.99 -19.92 5.17
CA GLN A 119 -1.96 -18.86 5.48
C GLN A 119 -3.15 -18.86 4.53
N THR A 120 -3.38 -19.98 3.84
CA THR A 120 -4.46 -20.22 2.89
C THR A 120 -5.84 -19.82 3.44
N ASP A 121 -6.11 -20.11 4.71
CA ASP A 121 -7.41 -19.85 5.35
C ASP A 121 -7.46 -18.53 6.13
N THR A 122 -6.37 -17.78 6.16
CA THR A 122 -6.28 -16.52 6.89
C THR A 122 -7.09 -15.45 6.19
N LYS A 123 -8.12 -14.96 6.89
CA LYS A 123 -9.03 -13.93 6.43
C LYS A 123 -8.87 -12.67 7.27
N ASP A 124 -9.01 -11.52 6.62
CA ASP A 124 -9.21 -10.27 7.32
C ASP A 124 -10.65 -10.19 7.88
N PRO A 125 -10.99 -9.22 8.75
CA PRO A 125 -12.35 -9.05 9.28
C PRO A 125 -13.45 -8.86 8.23
N ASN A 126 -13.09 -8.46 7.00
CA ASN A 126 -14.03 -8.32 5.89
C ASN A 126 -14.18 -9.63 5.09
N GLY A 127 -13.50 -10.71 5.50
CA GLY A 127 -13.54 -12.02 4.86
C GLY A 127 -12.53 -12.20 3.72
N LYS A 128 -11.69 -11.20 3.43
CA LYS A 128 -10.69 -11.27 2.34
C LYS A 128 -9.58 -12.23 2.72
N ARG A 129 -9.30 -13.23 1.87
CA ARG A 129 -8.18 -14.17 2.02
C ARG A 129 -6.87 -13.51 1.56
N LEU A 130 -6.35 -12.60 2.37
CA LEU A 130 -5.30 -11.67 1.96
C LEU A 130 -4.03 -12.34 1.39
N PHE A 131 -3.58 -13.47 1.93
CA PHE A 131 -2.39 -14.16 1.39
C PHE A 131 -2.62 -14.81 0.03
N ILE A 132 -3.85 -15.26 -0.24
CA ILE A 132 -4.23 -15.74 -1.57
C ILE A 132 -4.24 -14.57 -2.54
N GLU A 133 -4.81 -13.43 -2.16
CA GLU A 133 -4.81 -12.24 -3.01
C GLU A 133 -3.40 -11.75 -3.34
N PHE A 134 -2.45 -11.84 -2.40
CA PHE A 134 -1.04 -11.54 -2.67
C PHE A 134 -0.46 -12.46 -3.75
N VAL A 135 -0.65 -13.77 -3.58
CA VAL A 135 -0.15 -14.79 -4.53
C VAL A 135 -0.80 -14.61 -5.90
N GLU A 136 -2.12 -14.42 -5.97
CA GLU A 136 -2.83 -14.24 -7.24
C GLU A 136 -2.45 -12.93 -7.93
N THR A 137 -2.20 -11.85 -7.18
CA THR A 137 -1.66 -10.60 -7.74
C THR A 137 -0.30 -10.82 -8.40
N VAL A 138 0.60 -11.55 -7.72
CA VAL A 138 1.93 -11.89 -8.26
C VAL A 138 1.82 -12.82 -9.46
N LYS A 139 0.97 -13.85 -9.42
CA LYS A 139 0.75 -14.74 -10.59
C LYS A 139 0.24 -13.99 -11.81
N ALA A 140 -0.70 -13.06 -11.61
CA ALA A 140 -1.33 -12.35 -12.71
C ALA A 140 -0.43 -11.28 -13.34
N LYS A 141 0.37 -10.58 -12.53
CA LYS A 141 1.07 -9.34 -12.96
C LYS A 141 2.56 -9.30 -12.62
N GLY A 142 3.08 -10.30 -11.92
CA GLY A 142 4.43 -10.29 -11.32
C GLY A 142 4.52 -9.45 -10.05
N ALA A 143 3.82 -8.32 -9.99
CA ALA A 143 3.73 -7.45 -8.83
C ALA A 143 2.45 -6.61 -8.82
N GLY A 144 2.07 -6.06 -7.66
CA GLY A 144 0.92 -5.18 -7.56
C GLY A 144 0.55 -4.76 -6.14
N PHE A 145 -0.40 -3.83 -6.04
CA PHE A 145 -0.96 -3.39 -4.76
C PHE A 145 -2.12 -4.27 -4.33
N VAL A 146 -2.19 -4.57 -3.04
CA VAL A 146 -3.31 -5.27 -2.40
C VAL A 146 -3.71 -4.51 -1.14
N ASP A 147 -4.97 -4.10 -1.06
CA ASP A 147 -5.59 -3.53 0.13
C ASP A 147 -6.21 -4.63 1.01
N TYR A 148 -6.12 -4.48 2.33
CA TYR A 148 -6.66 -5.45 3.29
C TYR A 148 -6.67 -4.82 4.69
N MET A 149 -7.32 -5.49 5.64
CA MET A 149 -7.31 -5.06 7.05
C MET A 149 -6.23 -5.84 7.82
N TRP A 150 -5.35 -5.13 8.54
CA TRP A 150 -4.27 -5.75 9.32
C TRP A 150 -3.92 -4.94 10.57
N PRO A 151 -3.63 -5.60 11.71
CA PRO A 151 -3.19 -4.91 12.91
C PRO A 151 -1.82 -4.25 12.71
N LYS A 152 -1.66 -3.02 13.19
CA LYS A 152 -0.35 -2.36 13.25
C LYS A 152 0.51 -2.98 14.36
N PRO A 153 1.85 -2.92 14.26
CA PRO A 153 2.72 -3.35 15.36
C PRO A 153 2.30 -2.72 16.69
N GLY A 154 2.09 -3.55 17.72
CA GLY A 154 1.66 -3.09 19.05
C GLY A 154 0.15 -2.88 19.24
N SER A 155 -0.68 -3.18 18.24
CA SER A 155 -2.14 -3.17 18.35
C SER A 155 -2.74 -4.50 17.90
N THR A 156 -3.90 -4.86 18.43
CA THR A 156 -4.71 -6.00 17.97
C THR A 156 -5.78 -5.60 16.96
N ASP A 157 -6.08 -4.31 16.86
CA ASP A 157 -7.20 -3.82 16.06
C ASP A 157 -6.81 -3.71 14.58
N PRO A 158 -7.50 -4.43 13.67
CA PRO A 158 -7.21 -4.35 12.25
C PRO A 158 -7.49 -2.96 11.70
N GLN A 159 -6.54 -2.42 10.95
CA GLN A 159 -6.65 -1.12 10.28
C GLN A 159 -6.51 -1.30 8.77
N PRO A 160 -7.10 -0.40 7.95
CA PRO A 160 -6.87 -0.42 6.51
C PRO A 160 -5.38 -0.32 6.20
N LYS A 161 -4.88 -1.27 5.41
CA LYS A 161 -3.50 -1.36 4.95
C LYS A 161 -3.49 -1.58 3.45
N VAL A 162 -2.48 -1.01 2.79
CA VAL A 162 -2.16 -1.28 1.39
C VAL A 162 -0.72 -1.75 1.36
N SER A 163 -0.48 -2.91 0.77
CA SER A 163 0.87 -3.42 0.55
C SER A 163 1.14 -3.54 -0.94
N TYR A 164 2.39 -3.35 -1.33
CA TYR A 164 2.88 -3.73 -2.66
C TYR A 164 3.59 -5.08 -2.54
N VAL A 165 3.18 -6.06 -3.35
CA VAL A 165 3.77 -7.39 -3.39
C VAL A 165 4.45 -7.60 -4.74
N ALA A 166 5.62 -8.21 -4.72
CA ALA A 166 6.40 -8.50 -5.93
C ALA A 166 6.99 -9.90 -5.84
N GLY A 167 6.75 -10.73 -6.85
CA GLY A 167 7.29 -12.09 -6.93
C GLY A 167 8.78 -12.09 -7.23
N PHE A 168 9.46 -13.12 -6.74
CA PHE A 168 10.85 -13.39 -7.09
C PHE A 168 10.96 -14.79 -7.69
N ALA A 169 10.70 -14.88 -9.00
CA ALA A 169 10.60 -16.15 -9.72
C ALA A 169 11.75 -17.16 -9.47
N PRO A 170 13.03 -16.75 -9.28
CA PRO A 170 14.09 -17.72 -9.02
C PRO A 170 13.94 -18.53 -7.72
N TRP A 171 13.26 -17.99 -6.71
CA TRP A 171 13.08 -18.69 -5.42
C TRP A 171 11.62 -18.98 -5.03
N GLY A 172 10.66 -18.62 -5.89
CA GLY A 172 9.22 -18.81 -5.64
C GLY A 172 8.68 -17.90 -4.56
#